data_AF-A0A7K9QV89-F1
#
_entry.id   AF-A0A7K9QV89-F1
#
_cell.length_a   1.000
_cell.length_b   1.000
_cell.length_c   1.000
_cell.angle_alpha   90.00
_cell.angle_beta   90.00
_cell.angle_gamma   90.00
#
_symmetry.space_group_name_H-M   'P 1'
#
loop_
_entity.id
_entity.type
_entity.pdbx_description
1 polymer ?
#
loop_
_entity_poly.entity_id
_entity_poly.type
_entity_poly.pdbx_seq_one_letter_code
_entity_poly.pdbx_strand_id
1 'polypeptide(L)' 'LSIILVAALFSQALPAPLGSDMALCCFSYISRRLPQSHVQKYFYTSSKCSQPAVVFVTRKKREVCANPDAR' A
#
# COMPACT_ATOMS: atom_id res chain seq x y z
N LEU A 1 51.70 8.87 -28.94
CA LEU A 1 50.62 7.91 -29.27
C LEU A 1 50.20 7.20 -27.99
N SER A 2 49.30 7.79 -27.20
CA SER A 2 48.61 7.09 -26.10
C SER A 2 47.42 7.93 -25.67
N ILE A 3 46.23 7.56 -26.14
CA ILE A 3 44.96 8.09 -25.64
C ILE A 3 44.35 6.93 -24.85
N ILE A 4 44.36 7.00 -23.52
CA ILE A 4 43.73 5.99 -22.67
C ILE A 4 42.24 6.30 -22.62
N LEU A 5 41.45 5.47 -23.31
CA LEU A 5 40.00 5.56 -23.32
C LEU A 5 39.45 4.89 -22.04
N VAL A 6 39.22 5.70 -21.00
CA VAL A 6 38.52 5.22 -19.80
C VAL A 6 37.03 5.15 -20.14
N ALA A 7 36.56 3.98 -20.56
CA ALA A 7 35.14 3.70 -20.63
C ALA A 7 34.63 3.58 -19.19
N ALA A 8 34.13 4.69 -18.64
CA ALA A 8 33.43 4.67 -17.37
C ALA A 8 32.15 3.84 -17.57
N LEU A 9 32.16 2.61 -17.09
CA LEU A 9 30.96 1.78 -16.92
C LEU A 9 30.12 2.41 -15.80
N PHE A 10 29.49 3.54 -16.12
CA PHE A 10 28.38 4.04 -15.34
C PHE A 10 27.29 2.98 -15.45
N SER A 11 27.22 2.12 -14.44
CA SER A 11 26.04 1.30 -14.20
C SER A 11 24.92 2.30 -13.99
N GLN A 12 24.15 2.55 -15.05
CA GLN A 12 22.92 3.33 -14.99
C GLN A 12 21.94 2.47 -14.22
N ALA A 13 22.10 2.42 -12.89
CA ALA A 13 21.07 1.93 -12.01
C ALA A 13 19.96 2.98 -12.05
N LEU A 14 19.12 2.87 -13.07
CA LEU A 14 17.86 3.60 -13.10
C LEU A 14 17.13 3.24 -11.80
N PRO A 15 16.69 4.22 -10.99
CA PRO A 15 15.78 3.92 -9.91
C PRO A 15 14.56 3.25 -10.53
N ALA A 16 14.42 1.94 -10.34
CA ALA A 16 13.16 1.28 -10.60
C ALA A 16 12.10 2.08 -9.82
N PRO A 17 10.92 2.37 -10.39
CA PRO A 17 9.84 2.94 -9.61
C PRO A 17 9.64 2.00 -8.41
N LEU A 18 9.97 2.46 -7.20
CA LEU A 18 9.55 1.82 -5.96
C LEU A 18 8.04 2.00 -5.91
N GLY A 19 7.35 1.14 -6.65
CA GLY A 19 6.01 1.43 -7.13
C GLY A 19 5.62 0.43 -8.19
N SER A 20 5.90 -0.86 -7.97
CA SER A 20 4.85 -1.82 -8.33
C SER A 20 3.58 -1.31 -7.66
N ASP A 21 2.44 -1.26 -8.34
CA ASP A 21 1.12 -1.02 -7.74
C ASP A 21 0.99 -1.80 -6.42
N MET A 22 1.44 -1.20 -5.31
CA MET A 22 1.47 -1.82 -3.99
C MET A 22 0.04 -1.69 -3.53
N ALA A 23 -0.76 -2.67 -3.96
CA ALA A 23 -2.13 -2.82 -3.55
C ALA A 23 -2.16 -2.71 -2.02
N LEU A 24 -2.96 -1.76 -1.51
CA LEU A 24 -3.20 -1.68 -0.08
C LEU A 24 -3.86 -2.99 0.36
N CYS A 25 -3.13 -3.76 1.17
CA CYS A 25 -3.57 -5.01 1.75
C CYS A 25 -3.61 -4.92 3.27
N CYS A 26 -4.58 -5.61 3.85
CA CYS A 26 -4.70 -5.76 5.29
C CYS A 26 -4.19 -7.15 5.70
N PHE A 27 -3.41 -7.21 6.77
CA PHE A 27 -2.92 -8.48 7.36
C PHE A 27 -3.60 -8.82 8.69
N SER A 28 -4.41 -7.88 9.20
CA SER A 28 -5.21 -8.05 10.41
C SER A 28 -6.42 -7.13 10.37
N TYR A 29 -7.42 -7.44 11.20
CA TYR A 29 -8.65 -6.67 11.32
C TYR A 29 -8.74 -6.04 12.71
N ILE A 30 -9.43 -4.90 12.80
CA ILE A 30 -9.79 -4.32 14.10
C ILE A 30 -10.66 -5.29 14.89
N SER A 31 -10.27 -5.57 16.14
CA SER A 31 -11.02 -6.49 17.01
C SER A 31 -12.23 -5.84 17.68
N ARG A 32 -12.27 -4.49 17.72
CA ARG A 32 -13.35 -3.71 18.34
C ARG A 32 -14.25 -3.09 17.27
N ARG A 33 -15.53 -2.89 17.59
CA ARG A 33 -16.44 -2.16 16.72
C ARG A 33 -15.97 -0.71 16.55
N LEU A 34 -15.82 -0.30 15.30
CA LEU A 34 -15.55 1.10 14.95
C LEU A 34 -16.86 1.88 15.05
N PRO A 35 -16.96 2.93 15.90
CA PRO A 35 -18.17 3.73 15.98
C PRO A 35 -18.43 4.42 14.63
N GLN A 36 -19.64 4.26 14.10
CA GLN A 36 -20.02 4.80 12.78
C GLN A 36 -19.82 6.30 12.68
N SER A 37 -20.00 7.04 13.78
CA SER A 37 -19.77 8.49 13.86
C SER A 37 -18.32 8.92 13.55
N HIS A 38 -17.36 8.00 13.67
CA HIS A 38 -15.96 8.26 13.32
C HIS A 38 -15.64 8.00 11.85
N VAL A 39 -16.48 7.27 11.12
CA VAL A 39 -16.23 6.91 9.72
C VAL A 39 -16.48 8.13 8.83
N GLN A 40 -15.54 8.41 7.94
CA GLN A 40 -15.68 9.44 6.90
C GLN A 40 -15.96 8.80 5.53
N LYS A 41 -15.22 7.75 5.20
CA LYS A 41 -15.39 6.98 3.96
C LYS A 41 -14.87 5.56 4.15
N TYR A 42 -15.13 4.70 3.19
CA TYR A 42 -14.58 3.35 3.16
C TYR A 42 -14.23 2.95 1.72
N PHE A 43 -13.36 1.96 1.58
CA PHE A 43 -13.05 1.31 0.30
C PHE A 43 -12.65 -0.14 0.52
N TYR A 44 -12.74 -0.96 -0.52
CA TYR A 44 -12.28 -2.35 -0.50
C TYR A 44 -10.81 -2.43 -0.91
N THR A 45 -10.06 -3.36 -0.30
CA THR A 45 -8.71 -3.68 -0.75
C THR A 45 -8.73 -4.33 -2.14
N SER A 46 -7.57 -4.35 -2.80
CA SER A 46 -7.44 -4.99 -4.12
C SER A 46 -7.73 -6.49 -4.03
N SER A 47 -8.30 -7.07 -5.09
CA SER A 47 -8.42 -8.53 -5.25
C SER A 47 -7.06 -9.25 -5.32
N LYS A 48 -5.96 -8.51 -5.50
CA LYS A 48 -4.59 -9.06 -5.43
C LYS A 48 -4.18 -9.43 -3.99
N CYS A 49 -4.89 -8.96 -2.97
CA CYS A 49 -4.58 -9.25 -1.58
C CYS A 49 -5.05 -10.66 -1.20
N SER A 50 -4.25 -11.39 -0.43
CA SER A 50 -4.59 -12.75 0.03
C SER A 50 -5.81 -12.78 0.96
N GLN A 51 -6.12 -11.65 1.62
CA GLN A 51 -7.26 -11.51 2.51
C GLN A 51 -8.14 -10.34 2.04
N PRO A 52 -9.46 -10.54 1.88
CA PRO A 52 -10.37 -9.46 1.56
C PRO A 52 -10.52 -8.54 2.78
N ALA A 53 -10.62 -7.23 2.55
CA ALA A 53 -10.80 -6.26 3.63
C ALA A 53 -11.58 -5.03 3.17
N VAL A 54 -12.32 -4.44 4.10
CA VAL A 54 -12.82 -3.07 3.99
C VAL A 54 -11.90 -2.18 4.82
N VAL A 55 -11.40 -1.10 4.22
CA VAL A 55 -10.63 -0.08 4.91
C VAL A 55 -11.55 1.12 5.19
N PHE A 56 -11.77 1.40 6.46
CA PHE A 56 -12.47 2.61 6.89
C PHE A 56 -11.48 3.75 7.08
N VAL A 57 -11.74 4.88 6.43
CA VAL A 57 -11.04 6.13 6.71
C VAL A 57 -11.86 6.91 7.71
N THR A 58 -11.28 7.19 8.87
CA THR A 58 -11.93 7.95 9.93
C THR A 58 -11.82 9.46 9.69
N ARG A 59 -12.65 10.25 10.35
CA ARG A 59 -12.57 11.73 10.35
C ARG A 59 -11.22 12.26 10.83
N LYS A 60 -10.49 11.47 11.62
CA LYS A 60 -9.10 11.75 12.06
C LYS A 60 -8.05 11.29 11.04
N LYS A 61 -8.44 10.98 9.80
CA LYS A 61 -7.59 10.49 8.71
C LYS A 61 -6.84 9.19 9.03
N ARG A 62 -7.36 8.37 9.95
CA ARG A 62 -6.83 7.03 10.24
C ARG A 62 -7.51 6.01 9.36
N GLU A 63 -6.73 5.09 8.81
CA GLU A 63 -7.19 3.93 8.07
C GLU A 63 -7.30 2.73 9.00
N VAL A 64 -8.42 2.02 8.93
CA VAL A 64 -8.74 0.90 9.81
C VAL A 64 -9.25 -0.26 8.97
N CYS A 65 -8.51 -1.36 8.98
CA CYS A 65 -8.89 -2.61 8.34
C CYS A 65 -10.00 -3.32 9.14
N ALA A 66 -11.05 -3.76 8.44
CA ALA A 66 -12.14 -4.54 9.01
C ALA A 66 -12.47 -5.76 8.13
N ASN A 67 -12.92 -6.83 8.78
CA ASN A 67 -13.41 -8.02 8.09
C ASN A 67 -14.74 -7.69 7.39
N PRO A 68 -14.85 -7.86 6.06
CA PRO A 68 -16.08 -7.57 5.32
C PRO A 68 -17.27 -8.45 5.74
N ASP A 69 -17.01 -9.63 6.31
CA ASP A 69 -18.04 -10.60 6.70
C ASP A 69 -18.45 -10.50 8.18
N ALA A 70 -17.86 -9.57 8.93
CA ALA A 70 -18.21 -9.37 10.34
C ALA A 70 -19.60 -8.73 10.48
N ARG A 71 -20.49 -9.40 11.23
CA ARG A 71 -21.89 -8.98 11.48
C ARG A 71 -22.09 -8.24 12.80
#